data_AF-T0ZJD0-F1
#
_entry.id   AF-T0ZJD0-F1
#
_cell.length_a   1.000
_cell.length_b   1.000
_cell.length_c   1.000
_cell.angle_alpha   90.00
_cell.angle_beta   90.00
_cell.angle_gamma   90.00
#
_symmetry.space_group_name_H-M   'P 1'
#
loop_
_entity.id
_entity.type
_entity.pdbx_description
1 polymer ?
#
loop_
_entity_poly.entity_id
_entity_poly.type
_entity_poly.pdbx_seq_one_letter_code
_entity_poly.pdbx_strand_id
1 'polypeptide(L)'
;SQVIGGLRAAREAQYAQQFFCKITNYDVLSKDLDLIERWSPDVVVVDEAQRVKNWSTVAARALKRIETPYAIVLTGTPLENRLEELVSIVQFVDRYRLGPTWRLRHEHQTVDEAGRVIGYRGLDR
;
A
#
# COMPACT_ATOMS: atom_id res chain seq x y z
N SER A 1 -17.29 2.34 -14.04
CA SER A 1 -16.47 1.54 -13.13
C SER A 1 -17.13 0.18 -12.93
N GLN A 2 -16.39 -0.82 -12.47
CA GLN A 2 -16.89 -2.16 -12.16
C GLN A 2 -16.55 -2.53 -10.72
N VAL A 3 -17.55 -2.93 -9.94
CA VAL A 3 -17.31 -3.50 -8.60
C VAL A 3 -17.05 -5.00 -8.76
N ILE A 4 -15.93 -5.46 -8.21
CA ILE A 4 -15.51 -6.85 -8.26
C ILE A 4 -16.13 -7.59 -7.06
N GLY A 5 -16.87 -8.67 -7.33
CA GLY A 5 -17.58 -9.40 -6.28
C GLY A 5 -18.12 -10.75 -6.72
N GLY A 6 -18.61 -11.51 -5.73
CA GLY A 6 -19.10 -12.87 -5.92
C GLY A 6 -17.98 -13.92 -5.81
N LEU A 7 -18.28 -15.14 -6.27
CA LEU A 7 -17.33 -16.25 -6.27
C LEU A 7 -16.16 -15.99 -7.22
N ARG A 8 -15.06 -16.72 -7.02
CA ARG A 8 -13.80 -16.57 -7.78
C ARG A 8 -14.02 -16.53 -9.30
N ALA A 9 -14.81 -17.46 -9.85
CA ALA A 9 -15.10 -17.52 -11.28
C ALA A 9 -15.83 -16.27 -11.81
N ALA A 10 -16.76 -15.71 -11.02
CA ALA A 10 -17.45 -14.47 -11.38
C ALA A 10 -16.48 -13.28 -11.36
N ARG A 11 -15.60 -13.20 -10.35
CA ARG A 11 -14.58 -12.14 -10.26
C ARG A 11 -13.59 -12.22 -11.42
N GLU A 12 -13.16 -13.42 -11.81
CA GLU A 12 -12.29 -13.62 -12.98
C GLU A 12 -12.93 -13.08 -14.27
N ALA A 13 -14.20 -13.41 -14.52
CA ALA A 13 -14.94 -12.85 -15.64
C ALA A 13 -15.06 -11.31 -15.57
N GLN A 14 -15.24 -10.74 -14.37
CA GLN A 14 -15.30 -9.29 -14.17
C GLN A 14 -13.95 -8.60 -14.38
N TYR A 15 -12.84 -9.24 -14.00
CA TYR A 15 -11.49 -8.72 -14.28
C TYR A 15 -11.17 -8.73 -15.77
N ALA A 16 -11.62 -9.75 -16.51
CA ALA A 16 -11.42 -9.86 -17.95
C ALA A 16 -12.19 -8.80 -18.77
N GLN A 17 -13.29 -8.26 -18.24
CA GLN A 17 -14.05 -7.20 -18.91
C GLN A 17 -13.29 -5.88 -18.93
N GLN A 18 -13.34 -5.17 -20.06
CA GLN A 18 -12.71 -3.85 -20.18
C GLN A 18 -13.55 -2.79 -19.48
N PHE A 19 -13.06 -2.34 -18.33
CA PHE A 19 -13.59 -1.18 -17.61
C PHE A 19 -12.45 -0.25 -17.22
N PHE A 20 -12.70 1.05 -17.31
CA PHE A 20 -11.76 2.08 -16.93
C PHE A 20 -11.28 1.97 -15.46
N CYS A 21 -12.16 1.51 -14.57
CA CYS A 21 -11.88 1.43 -13.14
C CYS A 21 -12.53 0.17 -12.57
N LYS A 22 -11.78 -0.58 -11.75
CA LYS A 22 -12.24 -1.76 -11.02
C LYS A 22 -12.09 -1.51 -9.52
N ILE A 23 -13.15 -1.77 -8.76
CA ILE A 23 -13.24 -1.53 -7.33
C ILE A 23 -13.29 -2.88 -6.64
N THR A 24 -12.34 -3.14 -5.74
CA THR A 24 -12.25 -4.39 -4.97
C THR A 24 -12.01 -4.08 -3.49
N ASN A 25 -12.16 -5.09 -2.62
CA ASN A 25 -11.89 -4.96 -1.19
C ASN A 25 -10.60 -5.69 -0.78
N TYR A 26 -10.08 -5.36 0.40
CA TYR A 26 -8.84 -5.94 0.92
C TYR A 26 -8.91 -7.45 1.18
N ASP A 27 -10.09 -7.97 1.51
CA ASP A 27 -10.28 -9.39 1.89
C ASP A 27 -10.04 -10.35 0.72
N VAL A 28 -10.36 -9.92 -0.49
CA VAL A 28 -10.14 -10.71 -1.71
C VAL A 28 -8.85 -10.34 -2.44
N LEU A 29 -8.20 -9.23 -2.08
CA LEU A 29 -7.01 -8.71 -2.76
C LEU A 29 -5.91 -9.77 -2.93
N SER A 30 -5.62 -10.52 -1.86
CA SER A 30 -4.60 -11.58 -1.90
C SER A 30 -4.98 -12.77 -2.76
N LYS A 31 -6.28 -13.10 -2.84
CA LYS A 31 -6.80 -14.20 -3.65
C LYS A 31 -6.88 -13.81 -5.13
N ASP A 32 -7.00 -12.52 -5.41
CA ASP A 32 -7.18 -11.98 -6.75
C ASP A 32 -5.92 -11.31 -7.30
N LEU A 33 -4.79 -11.43 -6.60
CA LEU A 33 -3.54 -10.81 -7.01
C LEU A 33 -3.12 -11.22 -8.42
N ASP A 34 -3.29 -12.48 -8.78
CA ASP A 34 -2.99 -12.98 -10.11
C ASP A 34 -3.90 -12.38 -11.21
N LEU A 35 -5.15 -12.07 -10.88
CA LEU A 35 -6.09 -11.39 -11.78
C LEU A 35 -5.72 -9.91 -11.93
N ILE A 36 -5.28 -9.27 -10.84
CA ILE A 36 -4.84 -7.88 -10.83
C ILE A 36 -3.52 -7.73 -11.60
N GLU A 37 -2.56 -8.63 -11.40
CA GLU A 37 -1.30 -8.70 -12.15
C GLU A 37 -1.59 -8.86 -13.66
N ARG A 38 -2.54 -9.72 -14.05
CA ARG A 38 -2.96 -9.87 -15.46
C ARG A 38 -3.66 -8.63 -16.02
N TRP A 39 -4.41 -7.91 -15.19
CA TRP A 39 -5.08 -6.67 -15.60
C TRP A 39 -4.09 -5.50 -15.74
N SER A 40 -2.97 -5.50 -15.00
CA SER A 40 -1.88 -4.53 -15.08
C SER A 40 -2.33 -3.06 -14.94
N PRO A 41 -2.85 -2.65 -13.77
CA PRO A 41 -3.34 -1.29 -13.57
C PRO A 41 -2.23 -0.22 -13.65
N ASP A 42 -2.49 0.84 -14.42
CA ASP A 42 -1.63 2.03 -14.46
C ASP A 42 -1.66 2.84 -13.15
N VAL A 43 -2.79 2.77 -12.43
CA VAL A 43 -3.00 3.49 -11.18
C VAL A 43 -3.69 2.60 -10.16
N VAL A 44 -3.14 2.55 -8.94
CA VAL A 44 -3.80 1.92 -7.78
C VAL A 44 -4.16 2.98 -6.76
N VAL A 45 -5.44 3.02 -6.36
CA VAL A 45 -5.93 3.88 -5.29
C VAL A 45 -6.26 3.03 -4.07
N VAL A 46 -5.63 3.36 -2.95
CA VAL A 46 -5.74 2.66 -1.67
C VAL A 46 -6.51 3.55 -0.72
N ASP A 47 -7.78 3.24 -0.51
CA ASP A 47 -8.65 3.99 0.38
C ASP A 47 -8.66 3.41 1.80
N GLU A 48 -8.84 4.27 2.79
CA GLU A 48 -8.78 3.95 4.22
C GLU A 48 -7.50 3.19 4.58
N ALA A 49 -6.35 3.73 4.18
CA ALA A 49 -5.04 3.07 4.30
C ALA A 49 -4.68 2.62 5.72
N GLN A 50 -5.28 3.23 6.74
CA GLN A 50 -5.15 2.79 8.13
C GLN A 50 -5.64 1.34 8.34
N ARG A 51 -6.52 0.80 7.49
CA ARG A 51 -6.94 -0.62 7.50
C ARG A 51 -5.80 -1.57 7.13
N VAL A 52 -4.82 -1.09 6.35
CA VAL A 52 -3.63 -1.84 5.93
C VAL A 52 -2.35 -1.31 6.59
N LYS A 53 -2.47 -0.56 7.70
CA LYS A 53 -1.31 -0.01 8.43
C LYS A 53 -0.30 -1.07 8.88
N ASN A 54 -0.79 -2.27 9.18
CA ASN A 54 0.07 -3.39 9.51
C ASN A 54 0.57 -4.09 8.22
N TRP A 55 1.78 -3.75 7.83
CA TRP A 55 2.45 -4.28 6.64
C TRP A 55 2.76 -5.78 6.65
N SER A 56 2.62 -6.45 7.80
CA SER A 56 2.73 -7.90 7.90
C SER A 56 1.47 -8.64 7.43
N THR A 57 0.33 -7.93 7.33
CA THR A 57 -0.94 -8.51 6.92
C THR A 57 -0.88 -9.06 5.50
N VAL A 58 -1.69 -10.09 5.25
CA VAL A 58 -1.78 -10.75 3.93
C VAL A 58 -2.23 -9.76 2.86
N ALA A 59 -3.17 -8.87 3.18
CA ALA A 59 -3.64 -7.82 2.29
C ALA A 59 -2.54 -6.79 1.96
N ALA A 60 -1.81 -6.29 2.95
CA ALA A 60 -0.72 -5.33 2.71
C ALA A 60 0.43 -5.94 1.88
N ARG A 61 0.74 -7.22 2.10
CA ARG A 61 1.72 -7.95 1.28
C ARG A 61 1.24 -8.15 -0.16
N ALA A 62 -0.03 -8.44 -0.36
CA ALA A 62 -0.61 -8.54 -1.71
C ALA A 62 -0.59 -7.20 -2.42
N LEU A 63 -0.96 -6.11 -1.73
CA LEU A 63 -0.93 -4.76 -2.26
C LEU A 63 0.49 -4.39 -2.76
N LYS A 64 1.53 -4.66 -1.97
CA LYS A 64 2.95 -4.42 -2.35
C LYS A 64 3.43 -5.19 -3.58
N ARG A 65 2.73 -6.25 -3.96
CA ARG A 65 3.06 -7.06 -5.14
C ARG A 65 2.41 -6.56 -6.42
N ILE A 66 1.42 -5.67 -6.31
CA ILE A 66 0.79 -5.06 -7.48
C ILE A 66 1.81 -4.11 -8.11
N GLU A 67 2.25 -4.45 -9.31
CA GLU A 67 3.09 -3.58 -10.11
C GLU A 67 2.22 -2.50 -10.75
N THR A 68 2.53 -1.24 -10.47
CA THR A 68 1.80 -0.10 -11.01
C THR A 68 2.73 1.12 -11.14
N PRO A 69 2.62 1.91 -12.22
CA PRO A 69 3.34 3.16 -12.36
C PRO A 69 2.97 4.21 -11.31
N TYR A 70 1.72 4.23 -10.85
CA TYR A 70 1.23 5.24 -9.91
C TYR A 70 0.39 4.62 -8.80
N ALA A 71 0.65 5.04 -7.57
CA ALA A 71 -0.15 4.67 -6.41
C ALA A 71 -0.59 5.91 -5.62
N ILE A 72 -1.86 5.96 -5.26
CA ILE A 72 -2.46 7.02 -4.44
C ILE A 72 -2.98 6.36 -3.17
N VAL A 73 -2.62 6.93 -2.02
CA VAL A 73 -3.04 6.42 -0.70
C VAL A 73 -3.87 7.49 -0.02
N LEU A 74 -5.11 7.14 0.34
CA LEU A 74 -6.08 8.00 0.99
C LEU A 74 -6.36 7.48 2.40
N THR A 75 -6.40 8.38 3.38
CA THR A 75 -6.74 8.04 4.76
C THR A 75 -7.44 9.22 5.43
N GLY A 76 -8.55 8.94 6.11
CA GLY A 76 -9.30 9.95 6.88
C GLY A 76 -8.73 10.22 8.27
N THR A 77 -7.73 9.45 8.70
CA THR A 77 -7.07 9.60 9.98
C THR A 77 -5.61 9.99 9.78
N PRO A 78 -5.02 10.85 10.63
CA PRO A 78 -3.58 10.99 10.66
C PRO A 78 -2.98 9.58 10.85
N LEU A 79 -2.14 9.14 9.90
CA LEU A 79 -1.24 8.01 10.15
C LEU A 79 -0.53 8.28 11.48
N GLU A 80 -0.23 7.25 12.28
CA GLU A 80 0.24 7.41 13.67
C GLU A 80 1.66 8.03 13.78
N ASN A 81 2.09 8.79 12.77
CA ASN A 81 3.41 9.37 12.59
C ASN A 81 4.52 8.33 12.67
N ARG A 82 4.25 7.03 12.53
CA ARG A 82 5.33 6.04 12.47
C ARG A 82 6.01 6.16 11.11
N LEU A 83 7.25 6.63 11.10
CA LEU A 83 8.08 6.72 9.89
C LEU A 83 8.06 5.42 9.08
N GLU A 84 7.89 4.26 9.72
CA GLU A 84 7.69 2.97 9.07
C GLU A 84 6.46 2.88 8.16
N GLU A 85 5.35 3.50 8.55
CA GLU A 85 4.12 3.56 7.77
C GLU A 85 4.31 4.46 6.54
N LEU A 86 4.95 5.62 6.74
CA LEU A 86 5.24 6.57 5.67
C LEU A 86 6.27 6.01 4.68
N VAL A 87 7.36 5.42 5.16
CA VAL A 87 8.36 4.73 4.32
C VAL A 87 7.75 3.56 3.57
N SER A 88 6.81 2.82 4.16
CA SER A 88 6.15 1.70 3.48
C SER A 88 5.16 2.16 2.40
N ILE A 89 4.45 3.27 2.59
CA ILE A 89 3.64 3.90 1.54
C ILE A 89 4.55 4.39 0.42
N VAL A 90 5.64 5.09 0.75
CA VAL A 90 6.55 5.60 -0.28
C VAL A 90 7.26 4.46 -1.02
N GLN A 91 7.66 3.38 -0.35
CA GLN A 91 8.19 2.18 -1.02
C GLN A 91 7.17 1.48 -1.91
N PHE A 92 5.88 1.59 -1.60
CA PHE A 92 4.80 1.11 -2.46
C PHE A 92 4.61 2.00 -3.70
N VAL A 93 4.73 3.32 -3.55
CA VAL A 93 4.58 4.30 -4.64
C VAL A 93 5.83 4.37 -5.53
N ASP A 94 7.03 4.24 -4.95
CA ASP A 94 8.31 4.32 -5.64
C ASP A 94 9.35 3.46 -4.91
N ARG A 95 9.61 2.26 -5.46
CA ARG A 95 10.54 1.27 -4.87
C ARG A 95 12.00 1.77 -4.81
N TYR A 96 12.35 2.86 -5.50
CA TYR A 96 13.73 3.32 -5.67
C TYR A 96 14.03 4.71 -5.08
N ARG A 97 13.02 5.52 -4.76
CA ARG A 97 13.22 6.88 -4.20
C ARG A 97 13.77 6.90 -2.78
N LEU A 98 13.45 5.89 -1.98
CA LEU A 98 13.92 5.81 -0.61
C LEU A 98 15.03 4.76 -0.54
N GLY A 99 16.21 5.18 -0.08
CA GLY A 99 17.27 4.25 0.32
C GLY A 99 16.76 3.21 1.33
N PRO A 100 17.58 2.22 1.69
CA PRO A 100 17.10 1.12 2.53
C PRO A 100 16.50 1.61 3.85
N THR A 101 15.39 1.01 4.27
CA THR A 101 14.54 1.45 5.40
C THR A 101 15.32 1.71 6.70
N TRP A 102 16.42 1.00 6.93
CA TRP A 102 17.29 1.21 8.09
C TRP A 102 17.99 2.57 8.08
N ARG A 103 18.33 3.08 6.90
CA ARG A 103 19.04 4.36 6.73
C ARG A 103 18.10 5.53 7.04
N LEU A 104 16.88 5.49 6.52
CA LEU A 104 15.82 6.45 6.86
C LEU A 104 15.49 6.46 8.35
N ARG A 105 15.42 5.29 8.99
CA ARG A 105 15.18 5.21 10.43
C ARG A 105 16.32 5.85 11.23
N HIS A 106 17.57 5.60 10.84
CA HIS A 106 18.73 6.19 11.52
C HIS A 106 18.81 7.71 11.33
N GLU A 107 18.49 8.20 10.13
CA GLU A 107 18.61 9.63 9.80
C GLU A 107 17.47 10.45 10.41
N HIS A 108 16.25 9.90 10.43
CA HIS A 108 15.04 10.68 10.71
C HIS A 108 14.26 10.28 11.98
N GLN A 109 14.64 9.21 12.71
CA GLN A 109 14.04 8.90 14.03
C GLN A 109 14.87 9.49 15.16
N THR A 110 14.17 10.11 16.11
CA THR A 110 14.74 10.48 17.41
C THR A 110 14.27 9.47 18.44
N VAL A 111 15.21 8.84 19.15
CA VAL A 111 14.93 7.84 20.20
C VAL A 111 15.34 8.36 21.58
N ASP A 112 14.64 7.91 22.63
CA ASP A 112 15.05 8.14 24.02
C ASP A 112 16.18 7.18 24.46
N GLU A 113 16.66 7.35 25.69
CA GLU A 113 17.70 6.50 26.29
C GLU A 113 17.30 5.01 26.41
N ALA A 114 16.00 4.71 26.34
CA ALA A 114 15.45 3.36 26.34
C ALA A 114 15.22 2.80 24.91
N GLY A 115 15.59 3.54 23.87
CA GLY A 115 15.44 3.16 22.47
C GLY A 115 14.02 3.32 21.92
N ARG A 116 13.12 4.01 22.62
CA ARG A 116 11.76 4.28 22.14
C ARG A 116 11.74 5.53 21.27
N VAL A 117 11.00 5.47 20.16
CA VAL A 117 10.89 6.61 19.24
C VAL A 117 10.06 7.71 19.90
N ILE A 118 10.70 8.87 20.12
CA ILE A 118 10.09 10.05 20.74
C ILE A 118 9.79 11.17 19.74
N GLY A 119 10.26 11.05 18.50
CA GLY A 119 9.96 12.03 17.47
C GLY A 119 10.67 11.76 16.15
N TYR A 120 10.50 12.68 15.21
CA TYR A 120 11.08 12.62 13.87
C TYR A 120 11.77 13.94 13.53
N ARG A 121 12.85 13.88 12.74
CA ARG A 121 13.66 15.04 12.37
C ARG A 121 13.98 15.05 10.87
N GLY A 122 14.07 16.24 10.27
CA GLY A 122 14.55 16.42 8.89
C GLY A 122 13.69 15.80 7.79
N LEU A 123 12.37 15.75 7.97
CA LEU A 123 11.42 15.24 6.96
C LEU A 123 11.11 16.26 5.84
N ASP A 124 11.71 17.45 5.91
CA ASP A 124 11.51 18.62 5.07
C ASP A 124 12.62 18.81 4.02
N ARG A 125 13.61 17.90 3.95
CA ARG A 125 14.71 17.94 2.97
C ARG A 125 14.54 16.97 1.82
#